data_AF-A0A553DN53-F1
#
_entry.id   AF-A0A553DN53-F1
#
_cell.length_a   1.000
_cell.length_b   1.000
_cell.length_c   1.000
_cell.angle_alpha   90.00
_cell.angle_beta   90.00
_cell.angle_gamma   90.00
#
_symmetry.space_group_name_H-M   'P 1'
#
loop_
_entity.id
_entity.type
_entity.pdbx_description
1 polymer ?
#
loop_
_entity_poly.entity_id
_entity_poly.type
_entity_poly.pdbx_seq_one_letter_code
_entity_poly.pdbx_strand_id
1 'polypeptide(L)'
;MKKNEPCINTTAKLWISHLLVYYFTYITISNLVKNYYLPHWDFFNKESLTIFMLSPIIGITGFLDRFPGFFIFQIILMLVLYYRFFERKIYKSYLVSLLISHLLLYLFLWSINGHKHNFSTSGIESAHIDVLFFVIPSLAVALSVNWFLFGRHENQKKN
;
A
#
# COMPACT_ATOMS: atom_id res chain seq x y z
N MET A 1 17.01 -26.49 -18.97
CA MET A 1 16.82 -25.40 -17.99
C MET A 1 15.36 -25.36 -17.56
N LYS A 2 15.02 -25.67 -16.30
CA LYS A 2 13.65 -25.47 -15.81
C LYS A 2 13.37 -23.96 -15.81
N LYS A 3 12.45 -23.52 -16.67
CA LYS A 3 11.88 -22.16 -16.63
C LYS A 3 11.43 -21.92 -15.20
N ASN A 4 12.06 -20.99 -14.48
CA ASN A 4 11.55 -20.45 -13.23
C ASN A 4 10.26 -19.70 -13.58
N GLU A 5 9.15 -20.42 -13.70
CA GLU A 5 7.84 -19.81 -13.72
C GLU A 5 7.63 -19.16 -12.35
N PRO A 6 7.05 -17.95 -12.30
CA PRO A 6 6.56 -17.46 -11.03
C PRO A 6 5.51 -18.49 -10.62
N CYS A 7 5.79 -19.26 -9.56
CA CYS A 7 4.75 -20.11 -9.00
C CYS A 7 3.64 -19.13 -8.60
N ILE A 8 2.44 -19.28 -9.15
CA ILE A 8 1.28 -18.40 -8.89
C ILE A 8 1.13 -18.16 -7.38
N ASN A 9 1.49 -19.17 -6.58
CA ASN A 9 1.61 -19.14 -5.14
C ASN A 9 2.53 -18.03 -4.60
N THR A 10 3.73 -17.83 -5.16
CA THR A 10 4.67 -16.78 -4.73
C THR A 10 4.14 -15.38 -5.04
N THR A 11 3.58 -15.17 -6.25
CA THR A 11 2.96 -13.90 -6.62
C THR A 11 1.79 -13.57 -5.70
N ALA A 12 0.89 -14.54 -5.47
CA ALA A 12 -0.26 -14.37 -4.60
C ALA A 12 0.17 -14.05 -3.16
N LYS A 13 1.12 -14.82 -2.59
CA LYS A 13 1.66 -14.58 -1.24
C LYS A 13 2.26 -13.19 -1.09
N LEU A 14 3.02 -12.75 -2.09
CA LEU A 14 3.64 -11.43 -2.08
C LEU A 14 2.58 -10.31 -2.07
N TRP A 15 1.56 -10.40 -2.92
CA TRP A 15 0.49 -9.40 -2.97
C TRP A 15 -0.42 -9.43 -1.73
N ILE A 16 -0.77 -10.62 -1.23
CA ILE A 16 -1.53 -10.76 0.02
C ILE A 16 -0.79 -10.10 1.18
N SER A 17 0.51 -10.39 1.32
CA SER A 17 1.37 -9.80 2.33
C SER A 17 1.47 -8.27 2.16
N HIS A 18 1.64 -7.79 0.94
CA HIS A 18 1.65 -6.36 0.65
C HIS A 18 0.35 -5.67 1.09
N LEU A 19 -0.79 -6.14 0.61
CA LEU A 19 -2.10 -5.52 0.88
C LEU A 19 -2.37 -5.49 2.38
N LEU A 20 -2.10 -6.61 3.08
CA LEU A 20 -2.31 -6.70 4.51
C LEU A 20 -1.44 -5.68 5.25
N VAL A 21 -0.11 -5.68 5.02
CA VAL A 21 0.81 -4.81 5.77
C VAL A 21 0.61 -3.33 5.40
N TYR A 22 0.43 -3.03 4.11
CA TYR A 22 0.26 -1.67 3.61
C TYR A 22 -0.99 -1.02 4.20
N TYR A 23 -2.17 -1.64 4.04
CA TYR A 23 -3.42 -1.04 4.50
C TYR A 23 -3.56 -1.03 6.02
N PHE A 24 -2.99 -2.04 6.69
CA PHE A 24 -2.86 -2.03 8.14
C PHE A 24 -2.08 -0.81 8.63
N THR A 25 -0.92 -0.54 8.03
CA THR A 25 -0.08 0.60 8.40
C THR A 25 -0.78 1.91 8.07
N TYR A 26 -1.38 2.00 6.89
CA TYR A 26 -2.11 3.19 6.43
C TYR A 26 -3.24 3.57 7.39
N ILE A 27 -4.09 2.61 7.76
CA ILE A 27 -5.23 2.85 8.67
C ILE A 27 -4.74 3.18 10.08
N THR A 28 -3.67 2.53 10.55
CA THR A 28 -3.09 2.85 11.86
C THR A 28 -2.62 4.30 11.90
N ILE A 29 -1.89 4.77 10.90
CA ILE A 29 -1.43 6.17 10.83
C ILE A 29 -2.61 7.12 10.66
N SER A 30 -3.56 6.81 9.79
CA SER A 30 -4.76 7.63 9.57
C SER A 30 -5.58 7.80 10.85
N ASN A 31 -5.76 6.73 11.63
CA ASN A 31 -6.44 6.79 12.92
C ASN A 31 -5.65 7.60 13.95
N LEU A 32 -4.32 7.42 14.03
CA LEU A 32 -3.48 8.22 14.93
C LEU A 32 -3.60 9.73 14.63
N VAL A 33 -3.54 10.09 13.35
CA VAL A 33 -3.72 11.47 12.90
C VAL A 33 -5.12 11.98 13.23
N LYS A 34 -6.17 11.24 12.85
CA LYS A 34 -7.57 11.61 13.16
C LYS A 34 -7.77 11.86 14.65
N ASN A 35 -7.16 11.02 15.49
CA ASN A 35 -7.27 11.08 16.94
C ASN A 35 -6.50 12.25 17.55
N TYR A 36 -5.35 12.63 16.98
CA TYR A 36 -4.64 13.85 17.41
C TYR A 36 -5.51 15.11 17.28
N TYR A 37 -6.42 15.12 16.29
CA TYR A 37 -7.30 16.24 15.99
C TYR A 37 -8.70 16.16 16.64
N LEU A 38 -9.02 15.09 17.39
CA LEU A 38 -10.31 14.90 18.07
C LEU A 38 -10.14 14.90 19.61
N PRO A 39 -10.97 15.65 20.36
CA PRO A 39 -10.80 15.82 21.81
C PRO A 39 -11.19 14.63 22.70
N HIS A 40 -11.83 13.58 22.16
CA HIS A 40 -12.27 12.41 22.93
C HIS A 40 -11.71 11.12 22.32
N TRP A 41 -10.62 10.64 22.91
CA TRP A 41 -9.92 9.42 22.52
C TRP A 41 -10.52 8.19 23.19
N ASP A 42 -10.72 7.14 22.41
CA ASP A 42 -10.68 5.76 22.92
C ASP A 42 -10.11 4.84 21.82
N PHE A 43 -8.85 4.43 21.95
CA PHE A 43 -8.18 3.52 20.99
C PHE A 43 -8.88 2.17 20.92
N PHE A 44 -9.51 1.77 22.04
CA PHE A 44 -10.27 0.54 22.17
C PHE A 44 -11.75 0.72 21.81
N ASN A 45 -12.12 1.88 21.24
CA ASN A 45 -13.44 2.04 20.70
C ASN A 45 -13.68 0.97 19.62
N LYS A 46 -14.81 0.28 19.75
CA LYS A 46 -15.20 -0.89 18.96
C LYS A 46 -15.14 -0.62 17.45
N GLU A 47 -15.41 0.63 17.05
CA GLU A 47 -15.33 1.08 15.65
C GLU A 47 -13.90 1.08 15.10
N SER A 48 -12.92 1.56 15.87
CA SER A 48 -11.50 1.59 15.47
C SER A 48 -10.97 0.17 15.25
N LEU A 49 -11.34 -0.76 16.12
CA LEU A 49 -10.94 -2.16 16.03
C LEU A 49 -11.62 -2.87 14.86
N THR A 50 -12.86 -2.49 14.54
CA THR A 50 -13.60 -3.02 13.37
C THR A 50 -13.00 -2.52 12.06
N ILE A 51 -12.68 -1.23 11.95
CA ILE A 51 -12.02 -0.64 10.76
C ILE A 51 -10.62 -1.25 10.58
N PHE A 52 -9.91 -1.49 11.68
CA PHE A 52 -8.61 -2.14 11.68
C PHE A 52 -8.68 -3.57 11.15
N MET A 53 -9.65 -4.38 11.59
CA MET A 53 -9.85 -5.75 11.10
C MET A 53 -10.34 -5.80 9.65
N LEU A 54 -11.16 -4.83 9.23
CA LEU A 54 -11.68 -4.73 7.86
C LEU A 54 -10.70 -4.03 6.90
N SER A 55 -9.58 -3.50 7.40
CA SER A 55 -8.59 -2.74 6.61
C SER A 55 -8.15 -3.41 5.31
N PRO A 56 -7.93 -4.74 5.23
CA PRO A 56 -7.52 -5.37 3.98
C PRO A 56 -8.66 -5.39 2.96
N ILE A 57 -9.91 -5.55 3.42
CA ILE A 57 -11.10 -5.57 2.56
C ILE A 57 -11.37 -4.16 2.01
N ILE A 58 -11.30 -3.15 2.88
CA ILE A 58 -11.44 -1.72 2.50
C ILE A 58 -10.35 -1.30 1.52
N GLY A 59 -9.14 -1.84 1.69
CA GLY A 59 -8.05 -1.63 0.76
C GLY A 59 -8.28 -2.27 -0.61
N ILE A 60 -8.80 -3.50 -0.67
CA ILE A 60 -9.10 -4.18 -1.94
C ILE A 60 -10.19 -3.43 -2.73
N THR A 61 -11.17 -2.82 -2.07
CA THR A 61 -12.19 -2.00 -2.76
C THR A 61 -11.63 -0.68 -3.29
N GLY A 62 -10.37 -0.33 -2.97
CA GLY A 62 -9.68 0.90 -3.40
C GLY A 62 -10.26 2.18 -2.82
N PHE A 63 -11.02 2.07 -1.72
CA PHE A 63 -11.61 3.21 -1.02
C PHE A 63 -10.55 4.13 -0.42
N LEU A 64 -9.43 3.56 0.07
CA LEU A 64 -8.33 4.32 0.69
C LEU A 64 -7.48 5.08 -0.33
N ASP A 65 -7.27 4.50 -1.51
CA ASP A 65 -6.51 5.12 -2.60
C ASP A 65 -7.37 6.04 -3.48
N ARG A 66 -8.66 6.19 -3.16
CA ARG A 66 -9.68 6.91 -3.96
C ARG A 66 -9.81 6.41 -5.41
N PHE A 67 -9.26 5.23 -5.70
CA PHE A 67 -9.29 4.60 -7.00
C PHE A 67 -9.59 3.10 -6.84
N PRO A 68 -10.83 2.66 -7.10
CA PRO A 68 -11.23 1.27 -6.91
C PRO A 68 -10.38 0.33 -7.76
N GLY A 69 -9.89 -0.75 -7.15
CA GLY A 69 -9.08 -1.74 -7.86
C GLY A 69 -7.67 -1.29 -8.26
N PHE A 70 -7.13 -0.20 -7.69
CA PHE A 70 -5.78 0.29 -7.98
C PHE A 70 -4.69 -0.79 -7.86
N PHE A 71 -4.82 -1.70 -6.88
CA PHE A 71 -3.88 -2.81 -6.71
C PHE A 71 -3.84 -3.76 -7.94
N ILE A 72 -4.93 -3.89 -8.70
CA ILE A 72 -4.99 -4.71 -9.92
C ILE A 72 -4.06 -4.11 -10.98
N PHE A 73 -4.07 -2.79 -11.13
CA PHE A 73 -3.16 -2.09 -12.04
C PHE A 73 -1.70 -2.36 -11.66
N GLN A 74 -1.38 -2.31 -10.37
CA GLN A 74 -0.02 -2.61 -9.89
C GLN A 74 0.39 -4.06 -10.20
N ILE A 75 -0.51 -5.03 -10.01
CA ILE A 75 -0.27 -6.45 -10.36
C ILE A 75 -0.02 -6.60 -11.86
N ILE A 76 -0.86 -6.00 -12.71
CA ILE A 76 -0.69 -6.07 -14.17
C ILE A 76 0.64 -5.46 -14.58
N LEU A 77 0.99 -4.28 -14.06
CA LEU A 77 2.25 -3.61 -14.34
C LEU A 77 3.44 -4.46 -13.88
N MET A 78 3.36 -5.04 -12.69
CA MET A 78 4.37 -5.98 -12.18
C MET A 78 4.57 -7.16 -13.13
N LEU A 79 3.49 -7.79 -13.61
CA LEU A 79 3.57 -8.93 -14.52
C LEU A 79 4.20 -8.54 -15.86
N VAL A 80 3.82 -7.38 -16.42
CA VAL A 80 4.44 -6.86 -17.65
C VAL A 80 5.95 -6.65 -17.45
N LEU A 81 6.35 -6.00 -16.35
CA LEU A 81 7.75 -5.77 -16.00
C LEU A 81 8.53 -7.07 -15.80
N TYR A 82 7.90 -8.05 -15.15
CA TYR A 82 8.46 -9.38 -14.88
C TYR A 82 8.79 -10.14 -16.16
N TYR A 83 7.87 -10.15 -17.12
CA TYR A 83 8.04 -10.90 -18.37
C TYR A 83 8.90 -10.18 -19.40
N ARG A 84 8.86 -8.83 -19.46
CA ARG A 84 9.53 -8.07 -20.53
C ARG A 84 10.86 -7.46 -20.15
N PHE A 85 11.05 -7.02 -18.91
CA PHE A 85 12.19 -6.14 -18.56
C PHE A 85 13.14 -6.72 -17.52
N PHE A 86 12.64 -7.52 -16.57
CA PHE A 86 13.43 -7.94 -15.41
C PHE A 86 13.86 -9.40 -15.39
N GLU A 87 13.80 -10.10 -16.53
CA GLU A 87 14.27 -11.50 -16.65
C GLU A 87 13.72 -12.41 -15.54
N ARG A 88 12.42 -12.31 -15.25
CA ARG A 88 11.76 -13.10 -14.20
C ARG A 88 12.23 -12.82 -12.77
N LYS A 89 12.71 -11.59 -12.51
CA LYS A 89 13.01 -11.11 -11.15
C LYS A 89 11.76 -10.53 -10.50
N ILE A 90 11.07 -11.32 -9.67
CA ILE A 90 9.74 -11.00 -9.15
C ILE A 90 9.77 -9.80 -8.20
N TYR A 91 10.70 -9.76 -7.26
CA TYR A 91 10.75 -8.70 -6.26
C TYR A 91 11.11 -7.35 -6.89
N LYS A 92 12.04 -7.35 -7.86
CA LYS A 92 12.41 -6.12 -8.60
C LYS A 92 11.23 -5.58 -9.39
N SER A 93 10.53 -6.46 -10.12
CA SER A 93 9.34 -6.07 -10.90
C SER A 93 8.24 -5.51 -10.01
N TYR A 94 8.05 -6.13 -8.85
CA TYR A 94 7.12 -5.68 -7.82
C TYR A 94 7.47 -4.28 -7.30
N LEU A 95 8.70 -4.07 -6.85
CA LEU A 95 9.15 -2.78 -6.33
C LEU A 95 8.96 -1.66 -7.36
N VAL A 96 9.40 -1.89 -8.61
CA VAL A 96 9.29 -0.88 -9.66
C VAL A 96 7.83 -0.60 -10.02
N SER A 97 6.99 -1.65 -10.10
CA SER A 97 5.55 -1.46 -10.36
C SER A 97 4.85 -0.63 -9.28
N LEU A 98 5.20 -0.84 -8.01
CA LEU A 98 4.65 -0.07 -6.91
C LEU A 98 5.03 1.41 -6.99
N LEU A 99 6.32 1.69 -7.18
CA LEU A 99 6.82 3.07 -7.26
C LEU A 99 6.17 3.84 -8.42
N ILE A 100 6.13 3.23 -9.61
CA ILE A 100 5.49 3.86 -10.78
C ILE A 100 4.01 4.09 -10.53
N SER A 101 3.29 3.08 -10.03
CA SER A 101 1.85 3.19 -9.85
C SER A 101 1.51 4.26 -8.82
N HIS A 102 2.18 4.29 -7.66
CA HIS A 102 1.90 5.29 -6.62
C HIS A 102 2.29 6.70 -7.06
N LEU A 103 3.36 6.84 -7.83
CA LEU A 103 3.71 8.13 -8.43
C LEU A 103 2.62 8.61 -9.40
N LEU A 104 2.14 7.73 -10.28
CA LEU A 104 1.05 8.06 -11.22
C LEU A 104 -0.24 8.41 -10.48
N LEU A 105 -0.60 7.66 -9.44
CA LEU A 105 -1.76 7.95 -8.61
C LEU A 105 -1.61 9.32 -7.93
N TYR A 106 -0.44 9.62 -7.38
CA TYR A 106 -0.20 10.91 -6.76
C TYR A 106 -0.32 12.06 -7.76
N LEU A 107 0.29 11.94 -8.95
CA LEU A 107 0.17 12.94 -10.01
C LEU A 107 -1.29 13.13 -10.47
N PHE A 108 -2.05 12.04 -10.57
CA PHE A 108 -3.47 12.09 -10.87
C PHE A 108 -4.25 12.84 -9.77
N LEU A 109 -4.07 12.46 -8.50
CA LEU A 109 -4.72 13.12 -7.35
C LEU A 109 -4.30 14.59 -7.24
N TRP A 110 -3.05 14.92 -7.56
CA TRP A 110 -2.56 16.29 -7.61
C TRP A 110 -3.33 17.11 -8.65
N SER A 111 -3.51 16.56 -9.87
CA SER A 111 -4.20 17.26 -10.97
C SER A 111 -5.66 17.62 -10.69
N ILE A 112 -6.34 16.85 -9.81
CA ILE A 112 -7.74 17.08 -9.42
C ILE A 112 -7.88 17.70 -8.01
N ASN A 113 -6.80 18.20 -7.42
CA ASN A 113 -6.76 18.68 -6.02
C ASN A 113 -7.21 17.65 -4.97
N GLY A 114 -7.15 16.36 -5.29
CA GLY A 114 -7.51 15.23 -4.43
C GLY A 114 -6.37 14.71 -3.54
N HIS A 115 -5.18 15.31 -3.58
CA HIS A 115 -4.00 14.88 -2.82
C HIS A 115 -4.05 15.22 -1.32
N LYS A 116 -5.06 15.95 -0.85
CA LYS A 116 -5.25 16.32 0.56
C LYS A 116 -6.39 15.51 1.21
N HIS A 117 -6.17 15.02 2.41
CA HIS A 117 -7.21 14.53 3.32
C HIS A 117 -7.63 15.63 4.27
N ASN A 118 -8.95 15.82 4.38
CA ASN A 118 -9.54 16.78 5.31
C ASN A 118 -9.92 16.04 6.59
N PHE A 119 -9.29 16.40 7.69
CA PHE A 119 -9.73 15.97 9.01
C PHE A 119 -10.60 17.05 9.61
N SER A 120 -11.86 16.72 9.90
CA SER A 120 -12.78 17.63 10.58
C SER A 120 -12.40 17.68 12.06
N THR A 121 -11.80 18.79 12.50
CA THR A 121 -11.64 19.10 13.92
C THR A 121 -12.95 19.70 14.42
N SER A 122 -13.40 19.33 15.62
CA SER A 122 -14.61 19.86 16.26
C SER A 122 -14.51 21.32 16.71
N GLY A 123 -13.61 22.11 16.12
CA GLY A 123 -13.14 23.39 16.64
C GLY A 123 -13.19 24.50 15.61
N ILE A 124 -12.10 24.74 14.87
CA ILE A 124 -11.93 26.02 14.15
C ILE A 124 -11.17 25.88 12.81
N GLU A 125 -10.41 24.82 12.54
CA GLU A 125 -9.69 24.67 11.26
C GLU A 125 -9.60 23.20 10.80
N SER A 126 -10.06 22.90 9.59
CA SER A 126 -9.84 21.59 8.98
C SER A 126 -8.34 21.39 8.73
N ALA A 127 -7.73 20.41 9.39
CA ALA A 127 -6.35 20.04 9.10
C ALA A 127 -6.30 19.35 7.73
N HIS A 128 -5.51 19.94 6.82
CA HIS A 128 -5.24 19.38 5.50
C HIS A 128 -3.92 18.62 5.54
N ILE A 129 -3.99 17.29 5.38
CA ILE A 129 -2.80 16.44 5.39
C ILE A 129 -2.64 15.79 4.02
N ASP A 130 -1.45 15.91 3.45
CA ASP A 130 -1.14 15.31 2.16
C ASP A 130 -1.17 13.77 2.26
N VAL A 131 -1.76 13.13 1.24
CA VAL A 131 -1.87 11.67 1.13
C VAL A 131 -0.50 10.99 1.22
N LEU A 132 0.58 11.63 0.77
CA LEU A 132 1.95 11.11 0.90
C LEU A 132 2.37 10.83 2.35
N PHE A 133 1.82 11.57 3.31
CA PHE A 133 2.10 11.34 4.73
C PHE A 133 1.64 9.96 5.19
N PHE A 134 0.62 9.38 4.56
CA PHE A 134 0.13 8.04 4.84
C PHE A 134 0.78 7.00 3.92
N VAL A 135 0.91 7.31 2.63
CA VAL A 135 1.41 6.39 1.60
C VAL A 135 2.88 6.03 1.81
N ILE A 136 3.76 7.03 2.01
CA ILE A 136 5.21 6.80 2.11
C ILE A 136 5.58 5.86 3.27
N PRO A 137 5.17 6.11 4.53
CA PRO A 137 5.50 5.20 5.63
C PRO A 137 4.86 3.81 5.44
N SER A 138 3.63 3.74 4.90
CA SER A 138 2.96 2.46 4.65
C SER A 138 3.69 1.63 3.59
N LEU A 139 4.15 2.27 2.50
CA LEU A 139 5.00 1.63 1.50
C LEU A 139 6.33 1.18 2.09
N ALA A 140 6.99 2.02 2.90
CA ALA A 140 8.26 1.67 3.52
C ALA A 140 8.16 0.40 4.39
N VAL A 141 7.13 0.30 5.22
CA VAL A 141 6.88 -0.89 6.06
C VAL A 141 6.55 -2.10 5.20
N ALA A 142 5.62 -1.97 4.24
CA ALA A 142 5.21 -3.10 3.39
C ALA A 142 6.36 -3.61 2.50
N LEU A 143 7.17 -2.72 1.93
CA LEU A 143 8.35 -3.08 1.14
C LEU A 143 9.40 -3.78 2.00
N SER A 144 9.63 -3.32 3.23
CA SER A 144 10.59 -3.92 4.16
C SER A 144 10.18 -5.34 4.55
N VAL A 145 8.90 -5.54 4.90
CA VAL A 145 8.37 -6.88 5.23
C VAL A 145 8.45 -7.81 4.02
N ASN A 146 8.02 -7.35 2.84
CA ASN A 146 8.07 -8.19 1.63
C ASN A 146 9.51 -8.44 1.14
N TRP A 147 10.43 -7.51 1.36
CA TRP A 147 11.85 -7.74 1.09
C TRP A 147 12.40 -8.85 1.97
N PHE A 148 12.10 -8.81 3.26
CA PHE A 148 12.53 -9.82 4.22
C PHE A 148 11.98 -11.21 3.87
N LEU A 149 10.69 -11.30 3.53
CA LEU A 149 10.01 -12.56 3.22
C LEU A 149 10.37 -13.14 1.84
N PHE A 150 10.51 -12.28 0.82
CA PHE A 150 10.62 -12.72 -0.59
C PHE A 150 11.89 -12.23 -1.29
N GLY A 151 12.31 -10.99 -1.03
CA GLY A 151 13.48 -10.37 -1.68
C GLY A 151 14.82 -11.00 -1.28
N ARG A 152 14.95 -11.46 -0.02
CA ARG A 152 16.17 -12.10 0.49
C ARG A 152 16.53 -13.38 -0.27
N HIS A 153 15.53 -14.21 -0.60
CA HIS A 153 15.74 -15.49 -1.30
C HIS A 153 16.13 -15.31 -2.77
N GLU A 154 15.68 -14.24 -3.41
CA GLU A 154 16.03 -13.95 -4.81
C GLU A 154 17.49 -13.51 -4.95
N ASN A 155 18.03 -12.80 -3.95
CA ASN A 155 19.42 -12.36 -3.92
C ASN A 155 20.40 -13.47 -3.50
N GLN A 156 19.94 -14.50 -2.77
CA GLN A 156 20.79 -15.63 -2.34
C GLN A 156 21.08 -16.65 -3.45
N LYS A 157 20.22 -16.79 -4.47
CA LYS A 157 20.45 -17.70 -5.61
C LYS A 157 21.53 -17.23 -6.60
N LYS A 158 22.24 -16.15 -6.28
CA LYS A 158 23.31 -15.55 -7.09
C LYS A 158 24.73 -15.87 -6.61
N ASN A 159 24.87 -16.46 -5.41
CA ASN A 159 26.14 -16.93 -4.88
C ASN A 159 26.16 -18.46 -4.88
#